data_AF-A0A966JAP9-F1
#
_entry.id   AF-A0A966JAP9-F1
#
_cell.length_a   1.000
_cell.length_b   1.000
_cell.length_c   1.000
_cell.angle_alpha   90.00
_cell.angle_beta   90.00
_cell.angle_gamma   90.00
#
_symmetry.space_group_name_H-M   'P 1'
#
loop_
_entity.id
_entity.type
_entity.pdbx_description
1 polymer ?
#
loop_
_entity_poly.entity_id
_entity_poly.type
_entity_poly.pdbx_seq_one_letter_code
_entity_poly.pdbx_strand_id
1 'polypeptide(L)'
;MIWLIWGLVLVVFVVLKLVWFAAHTAARVERVSPPQGAFVNVGSSRIHYVERGSGPVTLLMIHGLGGNAGNFLHSLVDRLATDFRVIVIDRPGSGYSTRADDAPA
;
A
#
# COMPACT_ATOMS: atom_id res chain seq x y z
N MET A 1 -25.61 -13.57 36.87
CA MET A 1 -26.24 -13.45 35.52
C MET A 1 -26.13 -12.04 34.95
N ILE A 2 -26.58 -10.99 35.65
CA ILE A 2 -26.56 -9.60 35.12
C ILE A 2 -25.15 -9.06 34.79
N TRP A 3 -24.14 -9.36 35.62
CA TRP A 3 -22.75 -8.97 35.38
C TRP A 3 -22.14 -9.61 34.12
N LEU A 4 -22.56 -10.84 33.79
CA LEU A 4 -22.11 -11.53 32.57
C LEU A 4 -22.68 -10.87 31.32
N ILE A 5 -23.95 -10.44 31.37
CA ILE A 5 -24.60 -9.71 30.28
C ILE A 5 -23.89 -8.38 30.04
N TRP A 6 -23.64 -7.60 31.10
CA TRP A 6 -22.91 -6.33 30.97
C TRP A 6 -21.47 -6.51 30.51
N GLY A 7 -20.78 -7.56 30.97
CA GLY A 7 -19.46 -7.92 30.46
C GLY A 7 -19.47 -8.22 28.96
N LEU A 8 -20.44 -9.02 28.49
CA LEU A 8 -20.60 -9.32 27.07
C LEU A 8 -20.90 -8.07 26.24
N VAL A 9 -21.81 -7.21 26.72
CA VAL A 9 -22.15 -5.94 26.06
C VAL A 9 -20.92 -5.04 25.93
N LEU A 10 -20.10 -4.95 26.97
CA LEU A 10 -18.85 -4.19 26.94
C LEU A 10 -17.88 -4.76 25.91
N VAL A 11 -17.69 -6.08 25.88
CA VAL A 11 -16.80 -6.74 24.90
C VAL A 11 -17.28 -6.47 23.47
N VAL A 12 -18.56 -6.66 23.18
CA VAL A 12 -19.14 -6.39 21.86
C VAL A 12 -18.94 -4.93 21.46
N PHE A 13 -19.20 -4.00 22.38
CA PHE A 13 -19.00 -2.57 22.14
C PHE A 13 -17.54 -2.24 21.82
N VAL A 14 -16.59 -2.79 22.56
CA VAL A 14 -15.14 -2.58 22.32
C VAL A 14 -14.74 -3.14 20.95
N VAL A 15 -15.16 -4.36 20.60
CA VAL A 15 -14.86 -4.97 19.30
C VAL A 15 -15.43 -4.13 18.16
N LEU A 16 -16.68 -3.71 18.25
CA LEU A 16 -17.30 -2.85 17.23
C LEU A 16 -16.55 -1.53 17.08
N LYS A 17 -16.12 -0.91 18.19
CA LYS A 17 -15.31 0.31 18.15
C LYS A 17 -13.96 0.10 17.50
N LEU A 18 -13.28 -1.02 17.77
CA LEU A 18 -11.99 -1.35 17.14
C LEU A 18 -12.13 -1.59 15.63
N VAL A 19 -13.15 -2.33 15.20
CA VAL A 19 -13.44 -2.55 13.77
C VAL A 19 -13.73 -1.23 13.06
N TRP A 20 -14.60 -0.41 13.64
CA TRP A 20 -14.91 0.91 13.07
C TRP A 20 -13.67 1.81 13.01
N PHE A 21 -12.87 1.85 14.08
CA PHE A 21 -11.65 2.65 14.11
C PHE A 21 -10.63 2.19 13.05
N ALA A 22 -10.43 0.88 12.90
CA ALA A 22 -9.54 0.32 11.89
C ALA A 22 -10.02 0.65 10.47
N ALA A 23 -11.30 0.42 10.16
CA ALA A 23 -11.88 0.71 8.85
C ALA A 23 -11.85 2.22 8.53
N HIS A 24 -12.19 3.07 9.50
CA HIS A 24 -12.18 4.51 9.34
C HIS A 24 -10.76 5.05 9.12
N THR A 25 -9.78 4.54 9.87
CA THR A 25 -8.38 4.93 9.72
C THR A 25 -7.84 4.51 8.36
N ALA A 26 -8.08 3.26 7.94
CA ALA A 26 -7.69 2.77 6.62
C ALA A 26 -8.26 3.64 5.49
N ALA A 27 -9.57 3.92 5.53
CA ALA A 27 -10.23 4.77 4.54
C ALA A 27 -9.69 6.21 4.53
N ARG A 28 -9.31 6.75 5.69
CA ARG A 28 -8.71 8.08 5.79
C ARG A 28 -7.30 8.11 5.18
N VAL A 29 -6.48 7.10 5.45
CA VAL A 29 -5.13 6.98 4.88
C VAL A 29 -5.18 6.90 3.36
N GLU A 30 -6.08 6.09 2.81
CA GLU A 30 -6.24 5.97 1.35
C GLU A 30 -6.65 7.29 0.69
N ARG A 31 -7.53 8.08 1.33
CA ARG A 31 -7.94 9.40 0.82
C ARG A 31 -6.81 10.41 0.77
N VAL A 32 -5.90 10.39 1.74
CA VAL A 32 -4.78 11.36 1.79
C VAL A 32 -3.56 10.88 1.00
N SER A 33 -3.48 9.59 0.68
CA SER A 33 -2.36 8.99 -0.04
C SER A 33 -2.84 8.06 -1.15
N PRO A 34 -3.64 8.53 -2.13
CA PRO A 34 -4.15 7.70 -3.22
C PRO A 34 -3.02 7.11 -4.08
N PRO A 35 -3.27 6.04 -4.85
CA PRO A 35 -2.28 5.48 -5.76
C PRO A 35 -1.82 6.52 -6.77
N GLN A 36 -0.51 6.59 -7.00
CA GLN A 36 0.10 7.49 -7.98
C GLN A 36 0.55 6.67 -9.17
N GLY A 37 0.44 7.19 -10.39
CA GLY A 37 0.90 6.45 -11.56
C GLY A 37 -0.13 5.42 -12.05
N ALA A 38 0.31 4.21 -12.35
CA ALA A 38 -0.45 3.25 -13.14
C ALA A 38 -0.36 1.82 -12.58
N PHE A 39 -1.09 0.92 -13.23
CA PHE A 39 -1.14 -0.49 -12.88
C PHE A 39 -0.86 -1.36 -14.10
N VAL A 40 -0.17 -2.48 -13.88
CA VAL A 40 0.08 -3.51 -14.90
C VAL A 40 -0.28 -4.89 -14.35
N ASN A 41 -0.87 -5.74 -15.18
CA ASN A 41 -1.15 -7.12 -14.79
C ASN A 41 0.06 -8.00 -15.08
N VAL A 42 0.48 -8.79 -14.09
CA VAL A 42 1.57 -9.76 -14.18
C VAL A 42 1.05 -11.08 -13.64
N GLY A 43 0.68 -11.99 -14.55
CA GLY A 43 -0.08 -13.20 -14.19
C GLY A 43 -1.42 -12.84 -13.53
N SER A 44 -1.70 -13.43 -12.38
CA SER A 44 -2.87 -13.14 -11.53
C SER A 44 -2.66 -11.96 -10.56
N SER A 45 -1.48 -11.33 -10.56
CA SER A 45 -1.19 -10.16 -9.72
C SER A 45 -1.38 -8.86 -10.51
N ARG A 46 -1.90 -7.83 -9.85
CA ARG A 46 -1.99 -6.46 -10.36
C ARG A 46 -0.94 -5.63 -9.65
N ILE A 47 0.05 -5.15 -10.40
CA ILE A 47 1.21 -4.42 -9.88
C ILE A 47 1.01 -2.93 -10.08
N HIS A 48 1.08 -2.17 -8.99
CA HIS A 48 1.14 -0.71 -9.00
C HIS A 48 2.57 -0.23 -9.25
N TYR A 49 2.71 0.75 -10.13
CA TYR A 49 4.00 1.36 -10.41
C TYR A 49 3.87 2.86 -10.71
N VAL A 50 4.91 3.60 -10.36
CA VAL A 50 5.09 5.00 -10.72
C VAL A 50 6.24 5.11 -11.71
N GLU A 51 6.02 5.87 -12.78
CA GLU A 51 7.03 6.21 -13.76
C GLU A 51 7.26 7.73 -13.79
N ARG A 52 8.53 8.14 -13.73
CA ARG A 52 8.96 9.54 -13.78
C ARG A 52 10.22 9.67 -14.64
N GLY A 53 10.36 10.81 -15.30
CA GLY A 53 11.52 11.10 -16.16
C GLY A 53 11.53 10.29 -17.47
N SER A 54 12.47 10.60 -18.34
CA SER A 54 12.58 10.00 -19.68
C SER A 54 14.03 9.84 -20.13
N GLY A 55 14.96 9.68 -19.17
CA GLY A 55 16.38 9.50 -19.45
C GLY A 55 16.69 8.17 -20.16
N PRO A 56 17.87 8.05 -20.81
CA PRO A 56 18.23 6.86 -21.59
C PRO A 56 18.51 5.61 -20.74
N VAL A 57 18.81 5.80 -19.45
CA VAL A 57 19.02 4.72 -18.49
C VAL A 57 17.78 4.59 -17.59
N THR A 58 17.30 3.36 -17.42
CA THR A 58 16.15 3.05 -16.57
C THR A 58 16.60 2.60 -15.18
N LEU A 59 16.10 3.26 -14.13
CA LEU A 59 16.29 2.87 -12.73
C LEU A 59 15.02 2.21 -12.22
N LEU A 60 15.12 0.93 -11.83
CA LEU A 60 14.04 0.20 -11.16
C LEU A 60 14.24 0.26 -9.65
N MET A 61 13.27 0.83 -8.93
CA MET A 61 13.30 0.96 -7.49
C MET A 61 12.34 -0.05 -6.83
N ILE A 62 12.88 -0.85 -5.92
CA ILE A 62 12.18 -1.91 -5.21
C ILE A 62 12.33 -1.67 -3.71
N HIS A 63 11.21 -1.58 -2.99
CA HIS A 63 11.23 -1.33 -1.54
C HIS A 63 11.55 -2.60 -0.73
N GLY A 64 11.95 -2.40 0.52
CA GLY A 64 12.21 -3.46 1.50
C GLY A 64 10.95 -3.93 2.25
N LEU A 65 11.15 -4.71 3.32
CA LEU A 65 10.09 -5.26 4.17
C LEU A 65 9.24 -4.15 4.80
N GLY A 66 7.91 -4.30 4.77
CA GLY A 66 6.96 -3.32 5.31
C GLY A 66 6.88 -2.00 4.54
N GLY A 67 7.58 -1.88 3.42
CA GLY A 67 7.59 -0.69 2.57
C GLY A 67 6.54 -0.71 1.46
N ASN A 68 6.49 0.39 0.73
CA ASN A 68 5.77 0.57 -0.54
C ASN A 68 6.52 1.61 -1.41
N ALA A 69 6.02 1.89 -2.60
CA ALA A 69 6.57 2.86 -3.55
C ALA A 69 6.69 4.27 -2.95
N GLY A 70 5.80 4.63 -2.02
CA GLY A 70 5.81 5.90 -1.28
C GLY A 70 7.12 6.17 -0.56
N ASN A 71 7.88 5.14 -0.17
CA ASN A 71 9.20 5.28 0.47
C ASN A 71 10.21 6.04 -0.41
N PHE A 72 10.03 6.02 -1.73
CA PHE A 72 10.91 6.72 -2.68
C PHE A 72 10.33 8.04 -3.20
N LEU A 73 8.99 8.13 -3.27
CA LEU A 73 8.27 9.21 -3.96
C LEU A 73 8.31 10.57 -3.25
N HIS A 74 8.73 10.63 -1.97
CA HIS A 74 8.73 11.89 -1.24
C HIS A 74 9.76 12.91 -1.78
N SER A 75 10.93 12.45 -2.25
CA SER A 75 12.00 13.38 -2.68
C SER A 75 13.06 12.78 -3.61
N LEU A 76 13.30 11.47 -3.52
CA LEU A 76 14.38 10.83 -4.26
C LEU A 76 14.05 10.69 -5.75
N VAL A 77 12.82 10.27 -6.06
CA VAL A 77 12.40 9.97 -7.44
C VAL A 77 12.47 11.22 -8.32
N ASP A 78 11.96 12.36 -7.84
CA ASP A 78 11.95 13.60 -8.62
C ASP A 78 13.38 14.10 -8.93
N ARG A 79 14.33 13.86 -8.03
CA ARG A 79 15.75 14.20 -8.24
C ARG A 79 16.46 13.27 -9.21
N LEU A 80 16.05 12.01 -9.29
CA LEU A 80 16.63 11.05 -10.25
C LEU A 80 15.97 11.18 -11.62
N ALA A 81 14.69 11.56 -11.66
CA ALA A 81 13.92 11.74 -12.88
C ALA A 81 14.44 12.86 -13.80
N THR A 82 15.33 13.72 -13.31
CA THR A 82 16.02 14.73 -14.12
C THR A 82 16.94 14.11 -15.16
N ASP A 83 17.59 12.99 -14.82
CA ASP A 83 18.63 12.36 -15.64
C ASP A 83 18.25 10.93 -16.10
N PHE A 84 17.33 10.28 -15.38
CA PHE A 84 16.97 8.88 -15.58
C PHE A 84 15.48 8.71 -15.88
N ARG A 85 15.13 7.59 -16.52
CA ARG A 85 13.76 7.06 -16.47
C ARG A 85 13.62 6.24 -15.19
N VAL A 86 12.83 6.68 -14.23
CA VAL A 86 12.69 6.02 -12.93
C VAL A 86 11.36 5.29 -12.87
N ILE A 87 11.42 3.99 -12.57
CA ILE A 87 10.26 3.14 -12.35
C ILE A 87 10.30 2.67 -10.90
N VAL A 88 9.27 3.00 -10.14
CA VAL A 88 9.10 2.55 -8.75
C VAL A 88 7.94 1.58 -8.70
N ILE A 89 8.14 0.41 -8.09
CA ILE A 89 7.08 -0.59 -7.97
C ILE A 89 6.66 -0.79 -6.52
N ASP A 90 5.36 -1.08 -6.34
CA ASP A 90 4.90 -1.81 -5.17
C ASP A 90 5.11 -3.30 -5.42
N ARG A 91 5.87 -3.97 -4.55
CA ARG A 91 6.02 -5.43 -4.62
C ARG A 91 4.66 -6.13 -4.46
N PRO A 92 4.48 -7.35 -5.00
CA PRO A 92 3.24 -8.11 -4.83
C PRO A 92 2.78 -8.15 -3.36
N GLY A 93 1.53 -7.73 -3.11
CA GLY A 93 0.93 -7.70 -1.77
C GLY A 93 1.37 -6.53 -0.88
N SER A 94 2.09 -5.55 -1.43
CA SER A 94 2.49 -4.32 -0.76
C SER A 94 1.84 -3.11 -1.42
N GLY A 95 1.63 -2.03 -0.66
CA GLY A 95 1.03 -0.80 -1.16
C GLY A 95 -0.29 -1.05 -1.90
N TYR A 96 -0.35 -0.66 -3.17
CA TYR A 96 -1.50 -0.84 -4.04
C TYR A 96 -1.41 -2.06 -4.96
N SER A 97 -0.34 -2.87 -4.85
CA SER A 97 -0.19 -4.11 -5.61
C SER A 97 -0.96 -5.26 -4.94
N THR A 98 -1.65 -6.06 -5.76
CA THR A 98 -2.19 -7.35 -5.31
C THR A 98 -1.12 -8.44 -5.41
N ARG A 99 -1.38 -9.57 -4.74
CA ARG A 99 -0.56 -10.78 -4.80
C ARG A 99 -1.48 -11.94 -5.18
N ALA A 100 -0.97 -12.82 -6.04
CA ALA A 100 -1.64 -14.07 -6.38
C ALA A 100 -1.78 -14.99 -5.16
N ASP A 101 -2.92 -15.66 -5.04
CA ASP A 101 -3.21 -16.56 -3.91
C ASP A 101 -2.27 -17.77 -3.87
N ASP A 102 -1.78 -18.20 -5.03
CA ASP A 102 -0.86 -19.35 -5.21
C ASP A 102 0.62 -18.95 -5.21
N ALA A 103 0.94 -17.66 -5.04
CA ALA A 103 2.33 -17.22 -4.98
C ALA A 103 3.03 -17.84 -3.75
N PRO A 104 4.32 -18.25 -3.86
CA PRO A 104 5.11 -18.66 -2.71
C PRO A 104 5.34 -17.48 -1.76
N ALA A 105 5.38 -17.74 -0.45
CA ALA A 105 5.58 -16.71 0.58
C ALA A 105 6.89 -15.93 0.38
#